data_AF-A0A7Y7U5T8-F1
#
_entry.id   AF-A0A7Y7U5T8-F1
#
_cell.length_a   1.000
_cell.length_b   1.000
_cell.length_c   1.000
_cell.angle_alpha   90.00
_cell.angle_beta   90.00
_cell.angle_gamma   90.00
#
_symmetry.space_group_name_H-M   'P 1'
#
loop_
_entity.id
_entity.type
_entity.pdbx_description
1 polymer ?
#
loop_
_entity_poly.entity_id
_entity_poly.type
_entity_poly.pdbx_seq_one_letter_code
_entity_poly.pdbx_strand_id
1 'polypeptide(L)'
;MFTALQLSQLAAAAWSGPAASHFATISHYHAPDGFARTQYSVSYHVAGLCHLGQALCPFEAVAAAVRTFAAVQPHPSLTAALVVAHAAQALRRAAAAFSGAPLPRPGFAARARRRRPVISGLRRA
;
A
#
# COMPACT_ATOMS: atom_id res chain seq x y z
N MET A 1 -16.02 -5.17 0.10
CA MET A 1 -15.87 -4.35 -1.12
C MET A 1 -15.43 -2.96 -0.69
N PHE A 2 -14.46 -2.35 -1.39
CA PHE A 2 -13.99 -1.00 -1.07
C PHE A 2 -14.97 0.07 -1.54
N THR A 3 -15.17 1.12 -0.74
CA THR A 3 -15.77 2.37 -1.20
C THR A 3 -14.73 3.25 -1.89
N ALA A 4 -15.17 4.24 -2.67
CA ALA A 4 -14.27 5.20 -3.30
C ALA A 4 -13.40 5.94 -2.26
N LEU A 5 -13.98 6.30 -1.11
CA LEU A 5 -13.25 6.93 0.00
C LEU A 5 -12.20 5.99 0.59
N GLN A 6 -12.53 4.72 0.84
CA GLN A 6 -11.58 3.73 1.36
C GLN A 6 -10.41 3.51 0.38
N LEU A 7 -10.70 3.54 -0.92
CA LEU A 7 -9.66 3.41 -1.96
C LEU A 7 -8.74 4.64 -1.95
N SER A 8 -9.32 5.83 -1.85
CA SER A 8 -8.56 7.08 -1.75
C SER A 8 -7.68 7.10 -0.48
N GLN A 9 -8.20 6.65 0.66
CA GLN A 9 -7.44 6.53 1.90
C GLN A 9 -6.30 5.51 1.80
N LEU A 10 -6.54 4.37 1.14
CA LEU A 10 -5.51 3.38 0.87
C LEU A 10 -4.40 3.93 -0.03
N ALA A 11 -4.77 4.61 -1.12
CA ALA A 11 -3.83 5.25 -2.04
C ALA A 11 -3.01 6.32 -1.32
N ALA A 12 -3.64 7.17 -0.49
CA ALA A 12 -2.94 8.17 0.31
C ALA A 12 -1.97 7.53 1.30
N ALA A 13 -2.39 6.48 2.03
CA ALA A 13 -1.55 5.82 3.03
C ALA A 13 -0.35 5.07 2.41
N ALA A 14 -0.51 4.55 1.20
CA ALA A 14 0.53 3.83 0.47
C ALA A 14 1.59 4.76 -0.16
N TRP A 15 1.34 6.07 -0.22
CA TRP A 15 2.27 7.02 -0.80
C TRP A 15 3.16 7.67 0.26
N SER A 16 4.48 7.51 0.11
CA SER A 16 5.50 8.26 0.88
C SER A 16 6.40 9.10 -0.03
N GLY A 17 6.00 9.27 -1.29
CA GLY A 17 6.79 9.98 -2.29
C GLY A 17 6.70 11.50 -2.15
N PRO A 18 7.22 12.24 -3.15
CA PRO A 18 7.08 13.69 -3.21
C PRO A 18 5.62 14.13 -3.16
N ALA A 19 5.40 15.43 -2.92
CA ALA A 19 4.07 16.02 -2.95
C ALA A 19 3.34 15.61 -4.23
N ALA A 20 2.25 14.86 -4.06
CA ALA A 20 1.45 14.31 -5.14
C ALA A 20 -0.02 14.58 -4.85
N SER A 21 -0.76 15.00 -5.87
CA SER A 21 -2.20 14.75 -5.86
C SER A 21 -2.43 13.31 -6.32
N HIS A 22 -3.45 12.66 -5.77
CA HIS A 22 -3.85 11.33 -6.21
C HIS A 22 -5.32 11.30 -6.56
N PHE A 23 -5.67 10.48 -7.55
CA PHE A 23 -7.04 10.14 -7.85
C PHE A 23 -7.25 8.65 -7.65
N ALA A 24 -8.41 8.30 -7.12
CA ALA A 24 -8.80 6.93 -6.82
C ALA A 24 -10.23 6.73 -7.31
N THR A 25 -10.40 5.86 -8.31
CA THR A 25 -11.66 5.66 -9.01
C THR A 25 -12.05 4.18 -9.00
N ILE A 26 -13.32 3.92 -8.75
CA ILE A 26 -13.93 2.59 -8.89
C ILE A 26 -14.91 2.68 -10.05
N SER A 27 -14.65 1.91 -11.09
CA SER A 27 -15.51 1.85 -12.28
C SER A 27 -16.26 0.53 -12.30
N HIS A 28 -17.56 0.59 -12.57
CA HIS A 28 -18.39 -0.57 -12.82
C HIS A 28 -18.77 -0.58 -14.30
N TYR A 29 -18.54 -1.70 -14.97
CA TYR A 29 -18.81 -1.82 -16.41
C TYR A 29 -19.30 -3.21 -16.74
N HIS A 30 -20.08 -3.34 -17.81
CA HIS A 30 -20.37 -4.64 -18.41
C HIS A 30 -19.23 -5.00 -19.35
N ALA A 31 -18.58 -6.13 -19.07
CA ALA A 31 -17.55 -6.65 -19.93
C ALA A 31 -18.17 -7.37 -21.16
N PRO A 32 -17.39 -7.61 -22.24
CA PRO A 32 -17.89 -8.26 -23.46
C PRO A 32 -18.45 -9.67 -23.24
N ASP A 33 -18.10 -10.30 -22.14
CA ASP A 33 -18.63 -11.60 -21.68
C ASP A 33 -20.03 -11.48 -21.05
N GLY A 34 -20.61 -10.29 -21.01
CA GLY A 34 -21.94 -10.01 -20.46
C GLY A 34 -21.95 -9.78 -18.94
N PHE A 35 -20.84 -9.99 -18.25
CA PHE A 35 -20.78 -9.88 -16.79
C PHE A 35 -20.43 -8.47 -16.33
N ALA A 36 -21.07 -8.04 -15.24
CA ALA A 36 -20.68 -6.81 -14.55
C ALA A 36 -19.32 -7.00 -13.85
N ARG A 37 -18.37 -6.13 -14.17
CA ARG A 37 -17.03 -6.12 -13.57
C ARG A 37 -16.76 -4.81 -12.85
N THR A 38 -15.90 -4.90 -11.85
CA THR A 38 -15.40 -3.74 -11.10
C THR A 38 -13.93 -3.57 -11.38
N GLN A 39 -13.51 -2.36 -11.76
CA GLN A 39 -12.12 -2.00 -11.99
C GLN A 39 -11.71 -0.89 -11.05
N TYR A 40 -10.57 -1.09 -10.39
CA TYR A 40 -9.94 -0.11 -9.51
C TYR A 40 -8.85 0.60 -10.28
N SER A 41 -8.87 1.93 -10.26
CA SER A 41 -7.86 2.78 -10.88
C SER A 41 -7.30 3.75 -9.85
N VAL A 42 -5.99 3.88 -9.77
CA VAL A 42 -5.30 4.83 -8.90
C VAL A 42 -4.22 5.55 -9.71
N SER A 43 -4.19 6.88 -9.63
CA SER A 43 -3.13 7.68 -10.22
C SER A 43 -2.45 8.55 -9.19
N TYR A 44 -1.12 8.67 -9.29
CA TYR A 44 -0.33 9.67 -8.56
C TYR A 44 0.21 10.70 -9.54
N HIS A 45 0.04 11.98 -9.22
CA HIS A 45 0.49 13.09 -10.06
C HIS A 45 1.70 13.76 -9.40
N VAL A 46 2.89 13.58 -9.98
CA VAL A 46 4.16 14.06 -9.44
C VAL A 46 4.88 14.87 -10.50
N ALA A 47 5.19 16.14 -10.22
CA ALA A 47 5.93 17.01 -11.14
C ALA A 47 5.36 17.03 -12.58
N GLY A 48 4.03 17.02 -12.72
CA GLY A 48 3.33 17.02 -14.01
C GLY A 48 3.22 15.65 -14.70
N LEU A 49 3.81 14.59 -14.14
CA LEU A 49 3.66 13.22 -14.64
C LEU A 49 2.51 12.50 -13.93
N CYS A 50 1.82 11.64 -14.67
CA CYS A 50 0.75 10.79 -14.16
C CYS A 50 1.22 9.33 -14.09
N HIS A 51 1.17 8.76 -12.90
CA HIS A 51 1.56 7.37 -12.61
C HIS A 51 0.31 6.55 -12.31
N LEU A 52 -0.28 5.96 -13.37
CA LEU A 52 -1.55 5.24 -13.32
C LEU A 52 -1.34 3.75 -13.10
N GLY A 53 -2.11 3.17 -12.18
CA GLY A 53 -2.27 1.73 -12.00
C GLY A 53 -3.73 1.33 -12.05
N GLN A 54 -4.02 0.23 -12.74
CA GLN A 54 -5.36 -0.34 -12.84
C GLN A 54 -5.33 -1.83 -12.57
N ALA A 55 -6.30 -2.32 -11.81
CA ALA A 55 -6.43 -3.75 -11.52
C ALA A 55 -7.86 -4.10 -11.07
N LEU A 56 -8.14 -5.41 -11.01
CA LEU A 56 -9.37 -5.93 -10.40
C LEU A 56 -9.30 -5.94 -8.87
N CYS A 57 -8.09 -5.89 -8.30
CA CYS A 57 -7.86 -5.80 -6.86
C CYS A 57 -7.41 -4.38 -6.47
N PRO A 58 -7.98 -3.77 -5.41
CA PRO A 58 -7.62 -2.41 -5.00
C PRO A 58 -6.15 -2.29 -4.57
N PHE A 59 -5.59 -3.32 -3.93
CA PHE A 59 -4.19 -3.34 -3.51
C PHE A 59 -3.23 -3.39 -4.71
N GLU A 60 -3.59 -4.17 -5.74
CA GLU A 60 -2.81 -4.27 -6.96
C GLU A 60 -2.84 -3.00 -7.78
N ALA A 61 -3.98 -2.29 -7.84
CA ALA A 61 -4.09 -1.01 -8.53
C ALA A 61 -3.13 0.02 -7.92
N VAL A 62 -3.10 0.13 -6.58
CA VAL A 62 -2.17 0.99 -5.85
C VAL A 62 -0.72 0.57 -6.10
N ALA A 63 -0.41 -0.73 -6.00
CA ALA A 63 0.94 -1.24 -6.23
C ALA A 63 1.41 -1.02 -7.68
N ALA A 64 0.52 -1.16 -8.66
CA ALA A 64 0.80 -0.86 -10.05
C ALA A 64 1.14 0.61 -10.25
N ALA A 65 0.33 1.53 -9.68
CA ALA A 65 0.59 2.97 -9.76
C ALA A 65 1.96 3.34 -9.16
N VAL A 66 2.30 2.80 -7.97
CA VAL A 66 3.60 2.99 -7.34
C VAL A 66 4.75 2.43 -8.19
N ARG A 67 4.57 1.26 -8.82
CA ARG A 67 5.56 0.70 -9.74
C ARG A 67 5.76 1.58 -10.97
N THR A 68 4.71 2.19 -11.52
CA THR A 68 4.85 3.12 -12.64
C THR A 68 5.64 4.38 -12.26
N PHE A 69 5.49 4.88 -11.03
CA PHE A 69 6.37 5.95 -10.51
C PHE A 69 7.81 5.47 -10.40
N ALA A 70 8.07 4.31 -9.79
CA ALA A 70 9.42 3.79 -9.61
C ALA A 70 10.14 3.54 -10.95
N ALA A 71 9.41 3.10 -11.98
CA ALA A 71 9.96 2.78 -13.29
C ALA A 71 10.49 4.01 -14.06
N VAL A 72 9.98 5.21 -13.77
CA VAL A 72 10.45 6.45 -14.42
C VAL A 72 11.60 7.14 -13.67
N GLN A 73 11.97 6.64 -12.48
CA GLN A 73 13.04 7.23 -11.70
C GLN A 73 14.41 6.79 -12.23
N PRO A 74 15.46 7.64 -12.12
CA PRO A 74 16.82 7.27 -12.47
C PRO A 74 17.28 6.03 -11.70
N HIS A 75 17.96 5.08 -12.35
CA HIS A 75 18.50 3.92 -11.65
C HIS A 75 19.99 4.14 -11.33
N PRO A 76 20.44 4.02 -10.06
CA PRO A 76 19.66 3.72 -8.85
C PRO A 76 18.98 4.97 -8.23
N SER A 77 17.72 4.84 -7.79
CA SER A 77 17.01 5.90 -7.06
C SER A 77 16.59 5.41 -5.68
N LEU A 78 17.17 6.02 -4.64
CA LEU A 78 16.77 5.80 -3.25
C LEU A 78 15.30 6.14 -3.04
N THR A 79 14.82 7.22 -3.67
CA THR A 79 13.41 7.64 -3.60
C THR A 79 12.48 6.55 -4.13
N ALA A 80 12.79 5.98 -5.30
CA ALA A 80 12.01 4.88 -5.87
C ALA A 80 11.95 3.68 -4.92
N ALA A 81 13.10 3.28 -4.37
CA ALA A 81 13.19 2.16 -3.44
C ALA A 81 12.38 2.40 -2.15
N LEU A 82 12.46 3.59 -1.57
CA LEU A 82 11.72 3.95 -0.35
C LEU A 82 10.22 3.98 -0.58
N VAL A 83 9.75 4.57 -1.68
CA VAL A 83 8.32 4.64 -2.01
C VAL A 83 7.75 3.23 -2.21
N VAL A 84 8.45 2.36 -2.94
CA VAL A 84 8.02 0.96 -3.15
C VAL A 84 7.99 0.19 -1.82
N ALA A 85 9.03 0.32 -0.99
CA ALA A 85 9.10 -0.37 0.29
C ALA A 85 8.00 0.09 1.26
N HIS A 86 7.75 1.41 1.34
CA HIS A 86 6.69 1.98 2.15
C HIS A 86 5.31 1.51 1.66
N ALA A 87 5.04 1.59 0.36
CA ALA A 87 3.80 1.12 -0.23
C ALA A 87 3.55 -0.36 0.11
N ALA A 88 4.55 -1.23 -0.07
CA ALA A 88 4.45 -2.64 0.27
C ALA A 88 4.12 -2.85 1.77
N GLN A 89 4.70 -2.05 2.67
CA GLN A 89 4.40 -2.12 4.10
C GLN A 89 2.99 -1.62 4.43
N ALA A 90 2.56 -0.50 3.84
CA ALA A 90 1.22 0.04 4.02
C ALA A 90 0.14 -0.94 3.53
N LEU A 91 0.32 -1.49 2.32
CA LEU A 91 -0.61 -2.47 1.74
C LEU A 91 -0.69 -3.75 2.58
N ARG A 92 0.43 -4.28 3.08
CA ARG A 92 0.42 -5.44 4.00
C ARG A 92 -0.35 -5.16 5.28
N ARG A 93 -0.18 -3.97 5.87
CA ARG A 93 -0.91 -3.58 7.09
C ARG A 93 -2.40 -3.42 6.84
N ALA A 94 -2.76 -2.80 5.71
CA ALA A 94 -4.15 -2.67 5.31
C ALA A 94 -4.78 -4.05 5.06
N ALA A 95 -4.11 -4.94 4.32
CA ALA A 95 -4.58 -6.30 4.10
C ALA A 95 -4.78 -7.08 5.43
N ALA A 96 -3.85 -6.94 6.38
CA ALA A 96 -4.00 -7.51 7.72
C ALA A 96 -5.19 -6.93 8.50
N ALA A 97 -5.46 -5.62 8.38
CA ALA A 97 -6.63 -5.00 8.99
C ALA A 97 -7.94 -5.56 8.39
N PHE A 98 -7.97 -5.76 7.07
CA PHE A 98 -9.13 -6.31 6.36
C PHE A 98 -9.37 -7.79 6.65
N SER A 99 -8.32 -8.58 6.88
CA SER A 99 -8.46 -10.00 7.25
C SER A 99 -8.81 -10.21 8.73
N GLY A 100 -8.95 -9.14 9.53
CA GLY A 100 -9.18 -9.22 10.97
C GLY A 100 -7.95 -9.65 11.77
N ALA A 101 -6.77 -9.66 11.16
CA ALA A 101 -5.53 -10.01 11.85
C ALA A 101 -5.21 -8.96 12.94
N PRO A 102 -4.65 -9.39 14.08
CA PRO A 102 -4.27 -8.47 15.14
C PRO A 102 -3.22 -7.49 14.63
N LEU A 103 -3.61 -6.23 14.50
CA LEU A 103 -2.71 -5.16 14.09
C LEU A 103 -1.68 -4.92 15.20
N PRO A 104 -0.38 -4.85 14.89
CA PRO A 104 0.63 -4.55 15.88
C PRO A 104 0.35 -3.15 16.42
N ARG A 105 -0.02 -3.06 17.71
CA ARG A 105 -0.31 -1.78 18.38
C ARG A 105 0.91 -0.86 18.21
N PRO A 106 0.75 0.33 17.60
CA PRO A 106 1.84 1.27 17.43
C PRO A 106 2.14 1.90 18.80
N GLY A 107 2.92 1.20 19.62
CA GLY A 107 3.27 1.65 20.96
C GLY A 107 4.72 1.33 21.27
N PHE A 108 5.34 2.19 22.09
CA PHE A 108 6.67 1.95 22.66
C PHE A 108 6.77 0.56 23.30
N ALA A 109 5.72 0.12 24.00
CA ALA A 109 5.66 -1.20 24.62
C ALA A 109 5.75 -2.38 23.62
N ALA A 110 5.16 -2.25 22.42
CA ALA A 110 5.25 -3.29 21.39
C ALA A 110 6.66 -3.35 20.78
N ARG A 111 7.30 -2.19 20.58
CA ARG A 111 8.70 -2.09 20.13
C ARG A 111 9.68 -2.63 21.19
N ALA A 112 9.44 -2.35 22.47
CA ALA A 112 10.23 -2.86 23.58
C ALA A 112 10.13 -4.39 23.73
N ARG A 113 8.94 -4.98 23.52
CA ARG A 113 8.75 -6.44 23.55
C ARG A 113 9.53 -7.18 22.46
N ARG A 114 9.62 -6.61 21.25
CA ARG A 114 10.43 -7.19 20.16
C ARG A 114 11.94 -7.17 20.42
N ARG A 115 12.41 -6.32 21.33
CA ARG A 115 13.83 -6.20 21.71
C ARG A 115 14.17 -6.88 23.03
N ARG A 116 13.21 -7.57 23.67
CA ARG A 116 13.51 -8.26 24.92
C ARG A 116 14.36 -9.49 24.59
N PRO A 117 15.63 -9.56 25.01
CA PRO A 117 16.40 -10.78 24.85
C PRO A 117 15.69 -11.90 25.60
N VAL A 118 15.50 -13.03 24.94
CA VAL A 118 15.06 -14.26 25.61
C VAL A 118 16.21 -14.65 26.54
N ILE A 119 16.10 -14.31 27.82
CA ILE A 119 17.03 -14.81 28.84
C ILE A 119 16.64 -16.28 29.04
N SER A 120 17.22 -17.17 28.25
CA SER A 120 17.13 -18.61 28.46
C SER A 120 17.98 -18.96 29.67
N GLY A 121 17.31 -19.31 30.78
CA GLY A 121 17.87 -20.15 31.82
C GLY A 121 18.80 -19.48 32.81
N LEU A 122 18.24 -18.96 33.90
CA LEU A 122 18.86 -19.14 35.21
C LEU A 122 18.03 -20.19 35.96
N ARG A 123 18.35 -21.46 35.71
CA ARG A 123 17.99 -22.54 36.63
C ARG A 123 18.77 -22.28 37.92
N ARG A 124 18.06 -21.99 39.01
CA ARG A 124 18.66 -21.98 40.34
C ARG A 124 19.17 -23.39 40.65
N ALA A 125 20.45 -23.47 41.00
CA ALA A 125 21.05 -24.62 41.67
C ALA A 125 20.54 -24.70 43.11
#